data_AF-A0A926GYC1-F1
#
_entry.id   AF-A0A926GYC1-F1
#
_cell.length_a   1.000
_cell.length_b   1.000
_cell.length_c   1.000
_cell.angle_alpha   90.00
_cell.angle_beta   90.00
_cell.angle_gamma   90.00
#
_symmetry.space_group_name_H-M   'P 1'
#
loop_
_entity.id
_entity.type
_entity.pdbx_description
1 polymer ?
#
loop_
_entity_poly.entity_id
_entity_poly.type
_entity_poly.pdbx_seq_one_letter_code
_entity_poly.pdbx_strand_id
1 'polypeptide(L)'
;MKCVSLEHADDESLFGGKAIGLGASLRAGLNVPPGVALDVELVDAIANQSAAIDVDRIIEEIVRVTGSGRVAVRSSAVGEDSDDASFAGQHLTRLNVVGREALLTAINEVRASGCASSAIAYR
;
A
#
# COMPACT_ATOMS: atom_id res chain seq x y z
N MET A 1 4.98 -0.83 12.48
CA MET A 1 4.04 -1.79 11.87
C MET A 1 2.61 -1.34 12.11
N LYS A 2 2.03 -0.69 11.11
CA LYS A 2 0.71 -0.08 11.13
C LYS A 2 -0.06 -0.47 9.87
N CYS A 3 -1.32 -0.84 10.06
CA CYS A 3 -2.33 -0.94 9.02
C CYS A 3 -3.46 0.00 9.45
N VAL A 4 -3.76 1.02 8.64
CA VAL A 4 -4.78 2.04 8.96
C VAL A 4 -5.70 2.24 7.76
N SER A 5 -6.96 2.66 7.98
CA SER A 5 -7.77 3.13 6.87
C SER A 5 -7.14 4.35 6.20
N LEU A 6 -7.34 4.50 4.89
CA LEU A 6 -6.74 5.60 4.11
C LEU A 6 -7.08 6.98 4.68
N GLU A 7 -8.27 7.17 5.25
CA GLU A 7 -8.67 8.41 5.90
C GLU A 7 -7.76 8.81 7.09
N HIS A 8 -7.12 7.83 7.73
CA HIS A 8 -6.21 8.00 8.87
C HIS A 8 -4.73 7.88 8.47
N ALA A 9 -4.42 7.71 7.18
CA ALA A 9 -3.05 7.84 6.70
C ALA A 9 -2.71 9.34 6.61
N ASP A 10 -1.87 9.82 7.53
CA ASP A 10 -1.48 11.22 7.68
C ASP A 10 0.05 11.46 7.71
N ASP A 11 0.85 10.39 7.72
CA ASP A 11 2.31 10.45 7.71
C ASP A 11 2.90 9.90 6.39
N GLU A 12 3.38 10.81 5.54
CA GLU A 12 3.99 10.45 4.25
C GLU A 12 5.25 9.61 4.40
N SER A 13 6.02 9.79 5.48
CA SER A 13 7.25 9.02 5.71
C SER A 13 6.96 7.55 6.01
N LEU A 14 5.73 7.23 6.43
CA LEU A 14 5.29 5.88 6.72
C LEU A 14 4.51 5.25 5.57
N PHE A 15 3.69 6.03 4.86
CA PHE A 15 2.70 5.49 3.90
C PHE A 15 2.91 5.93 2.45
N GLY A 16 3.82 6.87 2.18
CA GLY A 16 4.09 7.43 0.85
C GLY A 16 3.02 8.38 0.30
N GLY A 17 3.39 9.17 -0.72
CA GLY A 17 2.59 10.29 -1.21
C GLY A 17 1.20 9.91 -1.72
N LYS A 18 1.07 8.78 -2.44
CA LYS A 18 -0.20 8.35 -3.01
C LYS A 18 -1.24 7.96 -1.95
N ALA A 19 -0.82 7.24 -0.91
CA ALA A 19 -1.70 6.86 0.19
C ALA A 19 -2.17 8.11 0.94
N ILE A 20 -1.26 9.07 1.19
CA ILE A 20 -1.59 10.36 1.81
C ILE A 20 -2.56 11.17 0.94
N GLY A 21 -2.32 11.24 -0.37
CA GLY A 21 -3.20 11.95 -1.31
C GLY A 21 -4.60 11.36 -1.38
N LEU A 22 -4.72 10.02 -1.38
CA LEU A 22 -6.02 9.35 -1.30
C LEU A 22 -6.71 9.60 0.04
N GLY A 23 -5.96 9.57 1.15
CA GLY A 23 -6.47 9.92 2.47
C GLY A 23 -6.99 11.35 2.55
N ALA A 24 -6.25 12.31 1.99
CA ALA A 24 -6.67 13.70 1.90
C ALA A 24 -7.95 13.86 1.06
N SER A 25 -8.05 13.13 -0.05
CA SER A 25 -9.25 13.14 -0.90
C SER A 25 -10.49 12.60 -0.17
N LEU A 26 -10.34 11.51 0.60
CA LEU A 26 -11.41 10.98 1.46
C LEU A 26 -11.84 11.99 2.52
N ARG A 27 -10.87 12.61 3.23
CA ARG A 27 -11.14 13.65 4.24
C ARG A 27 -11.82 14.89 3.65
N ALA A 28 -11.56 15.18 2.37
CA ALA A 28 -12.23 16.25 1.63
C ALA A 28 -13.65 15.86 1.14
N GLY A 29 -14.12 14.65 1.42
CA GLY A 29 -15.45 14.17 1.00
C GLY A 29 -15.53 13.79 -0.48
N LEU A 30 -14.40 13.60 -1.16
CA LEU A 30 -14.39 13.13 -2.54
C LEU A 30 -14.72 11.63 -2.59
N ASN A 31 -15.38 11.23 -3.68
CA ASN A 31 -15.78 9.83 -3.88
C ASN A 31 -14.58 8.96 -4.29
N VAL A 32 -13.77 8.58 -3.31
CA VAL A 32 -12.64 7.67 -3.45
C VAL A 32 -13.01 6.31 -2.86
N PRO A 33 -12.66 5.18 -3.51
CA PRO A 33 -12.88 3.88 -2.92
C PRO A 33 -12.18 3.74 -1.56
N PRO A 34 -12.84 3.20 -0.53
CA PRO A 34 -12.22 2.99 0.77
C PRO A 34 -11.11 1.93 0.66
N GLY A 35 -10.13 2.02 1.56
CA GLY A 35 -8.99 1.11 1.58
C GLY A 35 -8.11 1.35 2.78
N VAL A 36 -6.99 0.61 2.85
CA VAL A 36 -6.03 0.69 3.94
C VAL A 36 -4.64 1.06 3.42
N ALA A 37 -3.85 1.71 4.27
CA ALA A 37 -2.42 1.94 4.06
C ALA A 37 -1.62 1.06 5.02
N LEU A 38 -0.56 0.44 4.48
CA LEU A 38 0.40 -0.36 5.25
C LEU A 38 1.68 0.46 5.37
N ASP A 39 2.23 0.58 6.58
CA ASP A 39 3.50 1.27 6.75
C ASP A 39 4.69 0.46 6.19
N VAL A 40 5.80 1.14 5.94
CA VAL A 40 7.02 0.52 5.38
C VAL A 40 7.47 -0.69 6.20
N GLU A 41 7.46 -0.58 7.53
CA GLU A 41 7.86 -1.68 8.42
C GLU A 41 6.96 -2.91 8.27
N LEU A 42 5.65 -2.73 8.14
CA LEU A 42 4.72 -3.83 7.96
C LEU A 42 4.91 -4.50 6.60
N VAL A 43 5.11 -3.71 5.55
CA VAL A 43 5.40 -4.21 4.20
C VAL A 43 6.70 -5.03 4.19
N ASP A 44 7.76 -4.54 4.85
CA ASP A 44 9.03 -5.26 4.97
C ASP A 44 8.91 -6.51 5.83
N ALA A 45 8.16 -6.46 6.92
CA ALA A 45 7.92 -7.63 7.75
C ALA A 45 7.17 -8.72 6.95
N ILE A 46 6.19 -8.35 6.11
CA ILE A 46 5.44 -9.28 5.25
C ILE A 46 6.40 -9.94 4.24
N ALA A 47 7.26 -9.15 3.61
CA ALA A 47 8.25 -9.65 2.65
C ALA A 47 9.25 -10.62 3.28
N ASN A 48 9.62 -10.38 4.54
CA ASN A 48 10.52 -11.24 5.30
C ASN A 48 9.81 -12.40 6.02
N GLN A 49 8.50 -12.60 5.79
CA GLN A 49 7.70 -13.66 6.43
C GLN A 49 7.84 -13.65 7.96
N SER A 50 7.86 -12.46 8.55
CA SER A 50 8.03 -12.29 9.99
C SER A 50 6.87 -12.91 10.77
N ALA A 51 7.18 -13.77 11.74
CA ALA A 51 6.21 -14.37 12.65
C ALA A 51 5.54 -13.35 13.60
N ALA A 52 6.04 -12.12 13.66
CA ALA A 52 5.47 -11.05 14.48
C ALA A 52 4.22 -10.41 13.86
N ILE A 53 3.88 -10.73 12.60
CA ILE A 53 2.74 -10.15 11.90
C ILE A 53 1.50 -10.99 12.10
N ASP A 54 0.45 -10.34 12.57
CA ASP A 54 -0.91 -10.87 12.52
C ASP A 54 -1.58 -10.48 11.19
N VAL A 55 -1.49 -11.39 10.21
CA VAL A 55 -2.08 -11.17 8.88
C VAL A 55 -3.60 -11.19 8.91
N ASP A 56 -4.21 -11.95 9.83
CA ASP A 56 -5.67 -12.02 9.92
C ASP A 56 -6.23 -10.68 10.40
N ARG A 57 -5.56 -10.01 11.34
CA ARG A 57 -5.90 -8.64 11.74
C ARG A 57 -5.86 -7.64 10.57
N ILE A 58 -4.92 -7.79 9.63
CA ILE A 58 -4.85 -6.94 8.42
C ILE A 58 -6.05 -7.22 7.52
N ILE A 59 -6.42 -8.49 7.35
CA ILE A 59 -7.57 -8.88 6.53
C ILE A 59 -8.87 -8.39 7.17
N GLU A 60 -9.01 -8.50 8.49
CA GLU A 60 -10.15 -7.97 9.24
C GLU A 60 -10.29 -6.46 9.06
N GLU A 61 -9.18 -5.71 9.13
CA GLU A 61 -9.14 -4.28 8.85
C GLU A 61 -9.61 -3.97 7.42
N ILE A 62 -9.08 -4.70 6.43
CA ILE A 62 -9.47 -4.56 5.02
C ILE A 62 -10.97 -4.83 4.85
N VAL A 63 -11.48 -5.91 5.43
CA VAL A 63 -12.91 -6.26 5.34
C VAL A 63 -13.77 -5.21 6.03
N ARG A 64 -13.34 -4.70 7.19
CA ARG A 64 -14.07 -3.64 7.91
C ARG A 64 -14.20 -2.38 7.07
N VAL A 65 -13.13 -1.99 6.37
CA VAL A 65 -13.08 -0.75 5.58
C VAL A 65 -13.74 -0.91 4.20
N THR A 66 -13.57 -2.07 3.56
CA THR A 66 -14.02 -2.30 2.16
C THR A 66 -15.34 -3.07 2.03
N GLY A 67 -15.80 -3.72 3.10
CA GLY A 67 -17.01 -4.54 3.15
C GLY A 67 -16.95 -5.88 2.41
N SER A 68 -15.90 -6.17 1.63
CA SER A 68 -15.87 -7.37 0.76
C SER A 68 -14.57 -8.16 0.77
N GLY A 69 -13.50 -7.64 1.41
CA GLY A 69 -12.18 -8.29 1.45
C GLY A 69 -11.47 -8.35 0.10
N ARG A 70 -12.07 -7.82 -0.96
CA ARG A 70 -11.51 -7.71 -2.31
C ARG A 70 -10.83 -6.35 -2.45
N VAL A 71 -9.56 -6.37 -2.83
CA VAL A 71 -8.75 -5.15 -2.90
C VAL A 71 -7.92 -5.05 -4.18
N ALA A 72 -7.51 -3.83 -4.49
CA ALA A 72 -6.39 -3.56 -5.38
C ALA A 72 -5.16 -3.22 -4.52
N VAL A 73 -4.04 -3.89 -4.76
CA VAL A 73 -2.77 -3.61 -4.08
C VAL A 73 -1.91 -2.75 -5.01
N ARG A 74 -1.46 -1.60 -4.49
CA ARG A 74 -0.74 -0.56 -5.24
C ARG A 74 0.43 -0.07 -4.40
N SER A 75 1.53 0.31 -5.05
CA SER A 75 2.63 0.96 -4.35
C SER A 75 2.27 2.41 -4.00
N SER A 76 2.84 2.86 -2.90
CA SER A 76 2.88 4.25 -2.47
C SER A 76 4.23 4.46 -1.83
N ALA A 77 5.26 4.68 -2.66
CA ALA A 77 6.62 4.83 -2.15
C ALA A 77 6.82 6.23 -1.54
N VAL A 78 7.66 6.29 -0.51
CA VAL A 78 8.10 7.56 0.09
C VAL A 78 8.98 8.30 -0.92
N GLY A 79 8.67 9.56 -1.21
CA GLY A 79 9.39 10.35 -2.22
C GLY A 79 9.06 10.03 -3.68
N GLU A 80 8.00 9.22 -3.93
CA GLU A 80 7.56 8.87 -5.30
C GLU A 80 7.10 10.08 -6.13
N ASP A 81 6.73 11.16 -5.47
CA ASP A 81 6.26 12.43 -6.08
C ASP A 81 7.30 13.56 -5.94
N SER A 82 8.59 13.24 -5.75
CA SER A 82 9.65 14.27 -5.70
C SER A 82 9.90 14.90 -7.09
N ASP A 83 10.24 16.20 -7.11
CA ASP A 83 10.42 17.02 -8.33
C ASP A 83 11.44 16.44 -9.35
N ASP A 84 12.31 15.53 -8.93
CA ASP A 84 13.36 14.91 -9.75
C ASP A 84 12.91 13.63 -10.48
N ALA A 85 11.79 12.99 -10.09
CA ALA A 85 11.44 11.66 -10.59
C ALA A 85 9.93 11.33 -10.52
N SER A 86 9.24 11.35 -11.66
CA SER A 86 7.90 10.77 -11.76
C SER A 86 8.01 9.28 -12.12
N PHE A 87 7.75 8.38 -11.16
CA PHE A 87 7.73 6.93 -11.39
C PHE A 87 6.45 6.44 -12.11
N ALA A 88 5.75 7.35 -12.80
CA ALA A 88 4.52 7.06 -13.52
C ALA A 88 4.73 5.94 -14.56
N GLY A 89 4.14 4.77 -14.29
CA GLY A 89 4.14 3.63 -15.21
C GLY A 89 5.12 2.49 -14.88
N GLN A 90 5.90 2.57 -13.81
CA GLN A 90 6.85 1.49 -13.44
C GLN A 90 6.38 0.57 -12.31
N HIS A 91 5.44 1.02 -11.49
CA HIS A 91 5.00 0.22 -10.35
C HIS A 91 3.84 -0.70 -10.69
N LEU A 92 3.99 -1.96 -10.27
CA LEU A 92 3.00 -3.00 -10.46
C LEU A 92 1.74 -2.66 -9.66
N THR A 93 0.58 -2.89 -10.26
CA THR A 93 -0.70 -2.90 -9.54
C THR A 93 -1.33 -4.28 -9.68
N ARG A 94 -1.78 -4.84 -8.56
CA ARG A 94 -2.53 -6.10 -8.54
C ARG A 94 -3.99 -5.81 -8.25
N LEU A 95 -4.86 -6.17 -9.19
CA LEU A 95 -6.30 -5.95 -9.11
C LEU A 95 -7.01 -7.23 -8.67
N ASN A 96 -8.20 -7.07 -8.09
CA ASN A 96 -9.10 -8.18 -7.74
C ASN A 96 -8.43 -9.23 -6.82
N VAL A 97 -7.61 -8.76 -5.87
CA VAL A 97 -6.92 -9.61 -4.90
C VAL A 97 -7.90 -9.99 -3.80
N VAL A 98 -8.04 -11.30 -3.56
CA VAL A 98 -8.99 -11.87 -2.60
C VAL A 98 -8.33 -13.02 -1.86
N GLY A 99 -8.45 -13.01 -0.52
CA GLY A 99 -7.92 -14.06 0.33
C GLY A 99 -6.47 -13.83 0.76
N ARG A 100 -6.09 -14.53 1.83
CA ARG A 100 -4.83 -14.35 2.56
C ARG A 100 -3.58 -14.53 1.68
N GLU A 101 -3.45 -15.68 1.02
CA GLU A 101 -2.27 -16.00 0.21
C GLU A 101 -2.09 -15.06 -0.99
N ALA A 102 -3.20 -14.73 -1.66
CA ALA A 102 -3.19 -13.78 -2.77
C ALA A 102 -2.80 -12.37 -2.31
N LEU A 103 -3.25 -11.94 -1.13
CA LEU A 103 -2.87 -10.66 -0.54
C LEU A 103 -1.38 -10.59 -0.26
N LEU A 104 -0.82 -11.60 0.42
CA LEU A 104 0.62 -11.64 0.73
C LEU A 104 1.47 -11.67 -0.55
N THR A 105 1.05 -12.45 -1.54
CA THR A 105 1.72 -12.51 -2.85
C THR A 105 1.67 -11.15 -3.55
N ALA A 106 0.50 -10.51 -3.62
CA ALA A 106 0.34 -9.21 -4.27
C ALA A 106 1.18 -8.12 -3.59
N ILE A 107 1.24 -8.09 -2.25
CA ILE A 107 2.08 -7.14 -1.50
C ILE A 107 3.55 -7.34 -1.87
N ASN A 108 4.03 -8.59 -1.90
CA ASN A 108 5.41 -8.89 -2.24
C ASN A 108 5.77 -8.52 -3.68
N GLU A 109 4.90 -8.82 -4.65
CA GLU A 109 5.11 -8.46 -6.05
C GLU A 109 5.12 -6.94 -6.25
N VAL A 110 4.19 -6.22 -5.61
CA VAL A 110 4.12 -4.75 -5.69
C VAL A 110 5.34 -4.12 -5.05
N ARG A 111 5.77 -4.59 -3.87
CA ARG A 111 7.01 -4.14 -3.21
C ARG A 111 8.23 -4.41 -4.10
N ALA A 112 8.37 -5.61 -4.64
CA ALA A 112 9.48 -5.99 -5.50
C ALA A 112 9.53 -5.12 -6.78
N SER A 113 8.38 -4.68 -7.29
CA SER A 113 8.34 -3.76 -8.44
C SER A 113 8.97 -2.40 -8.17
N GLY A 114 8.92 -1.91 -6.92
CA GLY A 114 9.65 -0.70 -6.51
C GLY A 114 11.15 -0.92 -6.29
N CYS A 115 11.60 -2.18 -6.21
CA CYS A 115 13.02 -2.56 -6.08
C CYS A 115 13.65 -3.04 -7.40
N ALA A 116 12.88 -3.15 -8.48
CA ALA A 116 13.39 -3.55 -9.79
C ALA A 116 14.31 -2.47 -10.36
N SER A 117 15.34 -2.87 -11.11
CA SER A 117 16.45 -2.04 -11.59
C SER A 117 16.06 -0.79 -12.40
N SER A 118 14.82 -0.70 -12.91
CA SER A 118 14.30 0.51 -13.55
C SER A 118 13.93 1.63 -12.55
N ALA A 119 13.57 1.28 -11.30
CA ALA A 119 13.27 2.23 -10.23
C ALA A 119 14.54 2.76 -9.54
N ILE A 120 15.64 1.97 -9.55
CA ILE A 120 16.94 2.37 -9.00
C ILE A 120 17.64 3.42 -9.90
N ALA A 121 17.38 3.41 -11.22
CA ALA A 121 17.95 4.37 -12.15
C ALA A 121 17.42 5.82 -11.98
N TYR A 122 16.37 6.00 -11.17
CA TYR A 122 15.69 7.27 -10.94
C TYR A 122 15.76 7.75 -9.47
N ARG A 123 16.66 7.15 -8.67
CA ARG A 123 16.85 7.46 -7.25
C ARG A 123 17.95 8.48 -7.00
#